data_AF-A0A961GPN6-F1
#
_entry.id   AF-A0A961GPN6-F1
#
_cell.length_a   1.000
_cell.length_b   1.000
_cell.length_c   1.000
_cell.angle_alpha   90.00
_cell.angle_beta   90.00
_cell.angle_gamma   90.00
#
_symmetry.space_group_name_H-M   'P 1'
#
loop_
_entity.id
_entity.type
_entity.pdbx_description
1 polymer ?
#
loop_
_entity_poly.entity_id
_entity_poly.type
_entity_poly.pdbx_seq_one_letter_code
_entity_poly.pdbx_strand_id
1 'polypeptide(L)'
;MSSPRKSLSLDLARLREACELALTACDGIAKTARRLRLPMPSPATDPVTVYLTSRCNSYRRGLGATGEAAGDELVRAIERILAGSYTLAAIATRTQIAMIGLHITALNSEIVISAPAVRATNGERPPSLAALTTDDEVLSFATLLAAGKADFHSQLRTDTAGLHDGRDALRRSVEILREAMSNAEGPAAFLERFGRWIGDYAEAIEHLDDSVSEWNERYVQIRNQTNDVVEQYIGKQAAAMQGESREVNPSAAWAAYREYTSIPMDPVDCAGFPRLSAG
;
A
#
# COMPACT_ATOMS: atom_id res chain seq x y z
N MET A 1 21.80 41.70 30.98
CA MET A 1 20.86 41.43 29.87
C MET A 1 20.17 40.11 30.16
N SER A 2 18.93 40.16 30.63
CA SER A 2 18.16 38.97 31.00
C SER A 2 17.68 38.29 29.73
N SER A 3 18.05 37.03 29.52
CA SER A 3 17.54 36.21 28.42
C SER A 3 16.01 36.15 28.52
N PRO A 4 15.23 36.43 27.45
CA PRO A 4 13.78 36.36 27.53
C PRO A 4 13.40 34.91 27.89
N ARG A 5 12.74 34.73 29.04
CA ARG A 5 12.12 33.45 29.40
C ARG A 5 11.13 33.13 28.28
N LYS A 6 11.43 32.13 27.45
CA LYS A 6 10.43 31.58 26.51
C LYS A 6 9.25 31.10 27.35
N SER A 7 8.16 31.86 27.33
CA SER A 7 6.90 31.43 27.91
C SER A 7 6.39 30.23 27.12
N LEU A 8 6.08 29.13 27.80
CA LEU A 8 5.42 27.99 27.20
C LEU A 8 4.01 28.44 26.74
N SER A 9 3.83 28.73 25.46
CA SER A 9 2.52 28.93 24.85
C SER A 9 1.97 27.58 24.40
N LEU A 10 0.70 27.31 24.73
CA LEU A 10 -0.04 26.12 24.34
C LEU A 10 -1.52 26.46 24.14
N ASP A 11 -2.00 26.33 22.90
CA ASP A 11 -3.41 26.39 22.52
C ASP A 11 -3.92 24.98 22.26
N LEU A 12 -4.68 24.44 23.22
CA LEU A 12 -5.23 23.09 23.12
C LEU A 12 -6.32 22.95 22.06
N ALA A 13 -7.02 24.02 21.68
CA ALA A 13 -8.06 23.97 20.65
C ALA A 13 -7.42 23.82 19.27
N ARG A 14 -6.43 24.67 18.96
CA ARG A 14 -5.64 24.59 17.72
C ARG A 14 -4.86 23.28 17.62
N LEU A 15 -4.35 22.78 18.74
CA LEU A 15 -3.68 21.47 18.76
C LEU A 15 -4.63 20.33 18.36
N ARG A 16 -5.86 20.33 18.87
CA ARG A 16 -6.87 19.32 18.52
C ARG A 16 -7.22 19.39 17.03
N GLU A 17 -7.42 20.60 16.51
CA GLU A 17 -7.64 20.84 15.08
C GLU A 17 -6.49 20.26 14.23
N ALA A 18 -5.23 20.52 14.60
CA ALA A 18 -4.07 19.95 13.92
C ALA A 18 -4.09 18.40 13.95
N CYS A 19 -4.42 17.81 15.09
CA CYS A 19 -4.48 16.35 15.26
C CYS A 19 -5.62 15.72 14.45
N GLU A 20 -6.81 16.33 14.46
CA GLU A 20 -7.96 15.90 13.65
C GLU A 20 -7.65 15.94 12.15
N LEU A 21 -6.96 16.99 11.71
CA LEU A 21 -6.52 17.09 10.33
C LEU A 21 -5.48 16.02 9.98
N ALA A 22 -4.54 15.70 10.88
CA ALA A 22 -3.59 14.61 10.69
C ALA A 22 -4.27 13.22 10.60
N LEU A 23 -5.40 13.01 11.29
CA LEU A 23 -6.17 11.76 11.20
C LEU A 23 -6.77 11.54 9.80
N THR A 24 -6.97 12.59 9.00
CA THR A 24 -7.41 12.46 7.60
C THR A 24 -6.37 11.67 6.78
N ALA A 25 -5.08 11.84 7.07
CA ALA A 25 -4.03 11.04 6.44
C ALA A 25 -4.09 9.57 6.86
N CYS A 26 -4.39 9.28 8.13
CA CYS A 26 -4.59 7.91 8.59
C CYS A 26 -5.73 7.22 7.85
N ASP A 27 -6.85 7.92 7.65
CA ASP A 27 -8.01 7.39 6.92
C ASP A 27 -7.68 7.09 5.45
N GLY A 28 -7.00 8.02 4.77
CA GLY A 28 -6.50 7.81 3.40
C GLY A 28 -5.60 6.58 3.30
N ILE A 29 -4.60 6.47 4.18
CA ILE A 29 -3.69 5.33 4.23
C ILE A 29 -4.46 4.02 4.47
N ALA A 30 -5.36 3.99 5.45
CA ALA A 30 -6.10 2.79 5.84
C ALA A 30 -7.03 2.29 4.72
N LYS A 31 -7.75 3.20 4.04
CA LYS A 31 -8.63 2.85 2.91
C LYS A 31 -7.84 2.23 1.77
N THR A 32 -6.70 2.83 1.41
CA THR A 32 -5.84 2.32 0.34
C THR A 32 -5.19 0.99 0.72
N ALA A 33 -4.59 0.91 1.92
CA ALA A 33 -3.94 -0.30 2.41
C ALA A 33 -4.90 -1.50 2.48
N ARG A 34 -6.13 -1.28 2.96
CA ARG A 34 -7.18 -2.32 3.00
C ARG A 34 -7.47 -2.90 1.62
N ARG A 35 -7.55 -2.06 0.58
CA ARG A 35 -7.82 -2.52 -0.79
C ARG A 35 -6.66 -3.34 -1.35
N LEU A 36 -5.42 -2.98 -1.02
CA LEU A 36 -4.22 -3.70 -1.43
C LEU A 36 -4.09 -5.08 -0.77
N ARG A 37 -4.71 -5.30 0.41
CA ARG A 37 -4.76 -6.63 1.04
C ARG A 37 -5.65 -7.63 0.31
N LEU A 38 -6.62 -7.16 -0.47
CA LEU A 38 -7.57 -8.03 -1.14
C LEU A 38 -6.91 -8.65 -2.39
N PRO A 39 -6.95 -9.98 -2.54
CA PRO A 39 -6.35 -10.65 -3.68
C PRO A 39 -7.11 -10.33 -4.97
N MET A 40 -6.35 -10.13 -6.04
CA MET A 40 -6.85 -10.00 -7.38
C MET A 40 -7.13 -11.39 -7.98
N PRO A 41 -8.26 -11.59 -8.68
CA PRO A 41 -8.53 -12.84 -9.38
C PRO A 41 -7.64 -12.96 -10.62
N SER A 42 -7.14 -14.17 -10.88
CA SER A 42 -6.39 -14.46 -12.11
C SER A 42 -7.31 -14.32 -13.34
N PRO A 43 -6.93 -13.57 -14.38
CA PRO A 43 -7.76 -13.38 -15.57
C PRO A 43 -7.86 -14.65 -16.43
N ALA A 44 -6.87 -15.52 -16.36
CA ALA A 44 -6.81 -16.82 -17.02
C ALA A 44 -6.23 -17.87 -16.06
N THR A 45 -6.41 -19.15 -16.36
CA THR A 45 -5.94 -20.28 -15.54
C THR A 45 -4.63 -20.89 -16.05
N ASP A 46 -4.01 -20.29 -17.05
CA ASP A 46 -2.73 -20.74 -17.56
C ASP A 46 -1.59 -20.51 -16.52
N PRO A 47 -0.52 -21.32 -16.55
CA PRO A 47 0.55 -21.24 -15.56
C PRO A 47 1.23 -19.87 -15.45
N VAL A 48 1.37 -19.13 -16.56
CA VAL A 48 2.07 -17.83 -16.59
C VAL A 48 1.20 -16.75 -15.97
N THR A 49 -0.09 -16.69 -16.33
CA THR A 49 -1.03 -15.73 -15.75
C THR A 49 -1.20 -15.96 -14.25
N VAL A 50 -1.33 -17.22 -13.80
CA VAL A 50 -1.43 -17.54 -12.37
C VAL A 50 -0.16 -17.11 -11.61
N TYR A 51 1.00 -17.33 -12.22
CA TYR A 51 2.28 -16.87 -11.67
C TYR A 51 2.36 -15.35 -11.54
N LEU A 52 2.06 -14.60 -12.60
CA LEU A 52 2.07 -13.13 -12.60
C LEU A 52 1.03 -12.56 -11.62
N THR A 53 -0.16 -13.14 -11.56
CA THR A 53 -1.21 -12.79 -10.58
C THR A 53 -0.71 -12.98 -9.15
N SER A 54 -0.04 -14.11 -8.87
CA SER A 54 0.49 -14.40 -7.54
C SER A 54 1.59 -13.41 -7.13
N ARG A 55 2.50 -13.07 -8.06
CA ARG A 55 3.52 -12.03 -7.82
C ARG A 55 2.91 -10.66 -7.54
N CYS A 56 1.97 -10.22 -8.38
CA CYS A 56 1.31 -8.94 -8.17
C CYS A 56 0.56 -8.91 -6.82
N ASN A 57 -0.15 -9.99 -6.47
CA ASN A 57 -0.80 -10.12 -5.16
C ASN A 57 0.20 -10.08 -4.00
N SER A 58 1.41 -10.65 -4.16
CA SER A 58 2.47 -10.56 -3.15
C SER A 58 2.92 -9.11 -2.93
N TYR A 59 3.18 -8.36 -4.02
CA TYR A 59 3.55 -6.94 -3.94
C TYR A 59 2.44 -6.06 -3.35
N ARG A 60 1.19 -6.25 -3.78
CA ARG A 60 0.03 -5.55 -3.21
C ARG A 60 -0.10 -5.82 -1.71
N ARG A 61 0.02 -7.08 -1.28
CA ARG A 61 -0.03 -7.42 0.16
C ARG A 61 1.12 -6.79 0.93
N GLY A 62 2.31 -6.70 0.35
CA GLY A 62 3.48 -6.04 0.94
C GLY A 62 3.25 -4.55 1.17
N LEU A 63 2.79 -3.84 0.13
CA LEU A 63 2.41 -2.43 0.23
C LEU A 63 1.26 -2.22 1.21
N GLY A 64 0.21 -3.05 1.15
CA GLY A 64 -0.92 -2.98 2.08
C GLY A 64 -0.51 -3.22 3.54
N ALA A 65 0.40 -4.15 3.81
CA ALA A 65 0.95 -4.35 5.15
C ALA A 65 1.75 -3.13 5.64
N THR A 66 2.53 -2.53 4.76
CA THR A 66 3.33 -1.33 5.04
C THR A 66 2.43 -0.13 5.33
N GLY A 67 1.39 0.07 4.52
CA GLY A 67 0.38 1.12 4.73
C GLY A 67 -0.37 0.95 6.05
N GLU A 68 -0.83 -0.26 6.38
CA GLU A 68 -1.48 -0.52 7.68
C GLU A 68 -0.57 -0.17 8.86
N ALA A 69 0.69 -0.64 8.82
CA ALA A 69 1.64 -0.39 9.89
C ALA A 69 2.00 1.11 10.01
N ALA A 70 2.08 1.82 8.88
CA ALA A 70 2.30 3.26 8.86
C ALA A 70 1.09 4.03 9.43
N GLY A 71 -0.13 3.65 9.05
CA GLY A 71 -1.36 4.24 9.61
C GLY A 71 -1.43 4.10 11.12
N ASP A 72 -1.16 2.89 11.64
CA ASP A 72 -1.11 2.61 13.08
C ASP A 72 -0.04 3.48 13.79
N GLU A 73 1.13 3.63 13.17
CA GLU A 73 2.23 4.44 13.72
C GLU A 73 1.92 5.95 13.71
N LEU A 74 1.23 6.46 12.69
CA LEU A 74 0.79 7.85 12.62
C LEU A 74 -0.25 8.15 13.69
N VAL A 75 -1.22 7.24 13.91
CA VAL A 75 -2.18 7.36 15.03
C VAL A 75 -1.45 7.41 16.36
N ARG A 76 -0.48 6.51 16.58
CA ARG A 76 0.35 6.51 17.81
C ARG A 76 1.11 7.82 18.01
N ALA A 77 1.58 8.43 16.92
CA ALA A 77 2.24 9.73 16.98
C ALA A 77 1.28 10.84 17.39
N ILE A 78 0.07 10.85 16.84
CA ILE A 78 -0.99 11.80 17.20
C ILE A 78 -1.38 11.65 18.68
N GLU A 79 -1.59 10.42 19.15
CA GLU A 79 -1.87 10.12 20.57
C GLU A 79 -0.76 10.65 21.48
N ARG A 80 0.52 10.44 21.11
CA ARG A 80 1.67 10.91 21.89
C ARG A 80 1.76 12.44 21.93
N ILE A 81 1.46 13.11 20.82
CA ILE A 81 1.40 14.59 20.74
C ILE A 81 0.32 15.13 21.66
N LEU A 82 -0.89 14.54 21.62
CA LEU A 82 -1.98 14.92 22.51
C LEU A 82 -1.62 14.65 23.97
N ALA A 83 -1.21 13.43 24.31
CA ALA A 83 -0.85 13.03 25.68
C ALA A 83 0.21 13.95 26.30
N GLY A 84 1.27 14.25 25.55
CA GLY A 84 2.33 15.16 25.98
C GLY A 84 1.81 16.58 26.22
N SER A 85 0.96 17.08 25.34
CA SER A 85 0.43 18.44 25.42
C SER A 85 -0.56 18.62 26.58
N TYR A 86 -1.46 17.65 26.81
CA TYR A 86 -2.34 17.68 27.99
C TYR A 86 -1.54 17.58 29.30
N THR A 87 -0.47 16.79 29.32
CA THR A 87 0.42 16.71 30.48
C THR A 87 1.08 18.07 30.75
N LEU A 88 1.58 18.74 29.71
CA LEU A 88 2.14 20.10 29.83
C LEU A 88 1.09 21.12 30.32
N ALA A 89 -0.13 21.09 29.78
CA ALA A 89 -1.22 21.94 30.25
C ALA A 89 -1.54 21.69 31.73
N ALA A 90 -1.62 20.43 32.14
CA ALA A 90 -1.88 20.05 33.52
C ALA A 90 -0.77 20.49 34.49
N ILE A 91 0.50 20.46 34.04
CA ILE A 91 1.64 20.99 34.79
C ILE A 91 1.54 22.51 34.91
N ALA A 92 1.20 23.22 33.82
CA ALA A 92 1.06 24.68 33.82
C ALA A 92 -0.04 25.15 34.80
N THR A 93 -1.22 24.54 34.74
CA THR A 93 -2.34 24.85 35.65
C THR A 93 -1.97 24.58 37.11
N ARG A 94 -1.34 23.43 37.41
CA ARG A 94 -0.90 23.13 38.78
C ARG A 94 0.17 24.09 39.26
N THR A 95 1.11 24.49 38.41
CA THR A 95 2.12 25.49 38.75
C THR A 95 1.46 26.83 39.12
N GLN A 96 0.42 27.24 38.40
CA GLN A 96 -0.38 28.42 38.75
C GLN A 96 -1.08 28.27 40.11
N ILE A 97 -1.67 27.10 40.39
CA ILE A 97 -2.30 26.78 41.68
C ILE A 97 -1.28 26.80 42.85
N ALA A 98 -0.06 26.28 42.64
CA ALA A 98 1.02 26.37 43.62
C ALA A 98 1.41 27.82 43.91
N MET A 99 1.52 28.65 42.87
CA MET A 99 1.91 30.06 43.01
C MET A 99 0.91 30.86 43.83
N ILE A 100 -0.38 30.47 43.86
CA ILE A 100 -1.41 31.08 44.71
C ILE A 100 -1.53 30.42 46.10
N GLY A 101 -0.63 29.50 46.46
CA GLY A 101 -0.51 28.90 47.79
C GLY A 101 -1.49 27.76 48.09
N LEU A 102 -2.14 27.19 47.07
CA LEU A 102 -3.09 26.08 47.24
C LEU A 102 -2.39 24.71 47.13
N HIS A 103 -2.93 23.72 47.84
CA HIS A 103 -2.40 22.35 47.83
C HIS A 103 -2.63 21.66 46.47
N ILE A 104 -1.61 20.94 45.98
CA ILE A 104 -1.62 20.26 44.69
C ILE A 104 -1.68 18.75 44.89
N THR A 105 -2.64 18.09 44.24
CA THR A 105 -2.72 16.63 44.12
C THR A 105 -1.83 16.09 43.00
N ALA A 106 -1.44 14.82 43.11
CA ALA A 106 -0.56 14.13 42.17
C ALA A 106 -1.05 14.20 40.70
N LEU A 107 -0.11 14.14 39.75
CA LEU A 107 -0.38 14.14 38.32
C LEU A 107 -0.80 12.75 37.85
N ASN A 108 -2.05 12.61 37.40
CA ASN A 108 -2.49 11.44 36.65
C ASN A 108 -2.71 11.88 35.20
N SER A 109 -1.89 11.38 34.26
CA SER A 109 -2.17 11.54 32.83
C SER A 109 -2.98 10.33 32.36
N GLU A 110 -4.23 10.56 31.92
CA GLU A 110 -5.17 9.49 31.57
C GLU A 110 -5.14 9.07 30.10
N ILE A 111 -4.34 9.74 29.25
CA ILE A 111 -4.30 9.41 27.81
C ILE A 111 -3.41 8.18 27.61
N VAL A 112 -4.07 7.06 27.33
CA VAL A 112 -3.44 5.80 26.96
C VAL A 112 -2.90 5.92 25.54
N ILE A 113 -1.60 5.65 25.36
CA ILE A 113 -0.97 5.57 24.04
C ILE A 113 -1.00 4.13 23.57
N SER A 114 -1.46 3.91 22.34
CA SER A 114 -1.54 2.60 21.72
C SER A 114 -0.16 1.95 21.59
N ALA A 115 -0.09 0.64 21.87
CA ALA A 115 1.13 -0.13 21.67
C ALA A 115 1.42 -0.30 20.16
N PRO A 116 2.69 -0.45 19.76
CA PRO A 116 3.04 -0.74 18.37
C PRO A 116 2.32 -2.01 17.89
N ALA A 117 1.63 -1.92 16.75
CA ALA A 117 0.99 -3.07 16.15
C ALA A 117 2.06 -4.02 15.56
N VAL A 118 1.98 -5.30 15.93
CA VAL A 118 2.78 -6.37 15.31
C VAL A 118 1.84 -7.19 14.45
N ARG A 119 1.92 -7.02 13.13
CA ARG A 119 1.15 -7.82 12.17
C ARG A 119 2.07 -8.82 11.49
N ALA A 120 1.59 -10.06 11.37
CA ALA A 120 2.30 -11.07 10.59
C ALA A 120 2.38 -10.61 9.13
N THR A 121 3.60 -10.42 8.65
CA THR A 121 3.88 -10.39 7.22
C THR A 121 3.82 -11.84 6.75
N ASN A 122 2.64 -12.32 6.37
CA ASN A 122 2.52 -13.63 5.71
C ASN A 122 3.19 -13.50 4.33
N GLY A 123 4.51 -13.69 4.32
CA GLY A 123 5.35 -13.74 3.12
C GLY A 123 5.13 -15.07 2.42
N GLU A 124 3.99 -15.20 1.74
CA GLU A 124 3.82 -16.27 0.78
C GLU A 124 4.82 -16.03 -0.34
N ARG A 125 5.84 -16.89 -0.42
CA ARG A 125 6.79 -16.87 -1.53
C ARG A 125 5.99 -17.10 -2.80
N PRO A 126 6.11 -16.22 -3.82
CA PRO A 126 5.41 -16.46 -5.07
C PRO A 126 5.80 -17.83 -5.63
N PRO A 127 4.86 -18.58 -6.22
CA PRO A 127 5.14 -19.88 -6.80
C PRO A 127 6.21 -19.76 -7.88
N SER A 128 7.05 -20.78 -8.06
CA SER A 128 7.99 -20.82 -9.18
C SER A 128 7.25 -21.17 -10.47
N LEU A 129 7.55 -20.47 -11.56
CA LEU A 129 7.04 -20.83 -12.87
C LEU A 129 7.81 -22.05 -13.41
N ALA A 130 7.12 -23.16 -13.60
CA ALA A 130 7.69 -24.33 -14.28
C ALA A 130 7.76 -24.05 -15.79
N ALA A 131 8.91 -24.33 -16.40
CA ALA A 131 9.07 -24.22 -17.84
C ALA A 131 8.24 -25.30 -18.54
N LEU A 132 7.49 -24.92 -19.57
CA LEU A 132 6.86 -25.88 -20.47
C LEU A 132 7.94 -26.51 -21.35
N THR A 133 7.80 -27.80 -21.63
CA THR A 133 8.83 -28.58 -22.35
C THR A 133 8.32 -29.27 -23.60
N THR A 134 7.00 -29.44 -23.73
CA THR A 134 6.37 -30.15 -24.85
C THR A 134 5.44 -29.26 -25.66
N ASP A 135 5.21 -29.64 -26.91
CA ASP A 135 4.30 -28.92 -27.81
C ASP A 135 2.84 -29.00 -27.32
N ASP A 136 2.45 -30.12 -26.72
CA ASP A 136 1.08 -30.29 -26.19
C ASP A 136 0.84 -29.39 -24.97
N GLU A 137 1.85 -29.25 -24.09
CA GLU A 137 1.81 -28.32 -22.96
C GLU A 137 1.66 -26.86 -23.41
N VAL A 138 2.39 -26.43 -24.45
CA VAL A 138 2.29 -25.04 -24.92
C VAL A 138 0.97 -24.75 -25.62
N LEU A 139 0.40 -25.74 -26.32
CA LEU A 139 -0.93 -25.64 -26.93
C LEU A 139 -2.04 -25.64 -25.87
N SER A 140 -1.89 -26.42 -24.81
CA SER A 140 -2.76 -26.37 -23.63
C SER A 140 -2.70 -25.00 -22.95
N PHE A 141 -1.49 -24.46 -22.72
CA PHE A 141 -1.27 -23.10 -22.23
C PHE A 141 -2.01 -22.05 -23.07
N ALA A 142 -1.86 -22.09 -24.40
CA ALA A 142 -2.52 -21.15 -25.30
C ALA A 142 -4.06 -21.23 -25.19
N THR A 143 -4.59 -22.44 -25.01
CA THR A 143 -6.04 -22.67 -24.84
C THR A 143 -6.55 -22.07 -23.53
N LEU A 144 -5.82 -22.26 -22.44
CA LEU A 144 -6.16 -21.69 -21.13
C LEU A 144 -6.07 -20.16 -21.14
N LEU A 145 -5.08 -19.61 -21.84
CA LEU A 145 -4.92 -18.16 -22.04
C LEU A 145 -6.11 -17.58 -22.84
N ALA A 146 -6.48 -18.21 -23.94
CA ALA A 146 -7.62 -17.81 -24.77
C ALA A 146 -8.96 -17.89 -24.03
N ALA A 147 -9.12 -18.85 -23.12
CA ALA A 147 -10.32 -18.98 -22.27
C ALA A 147 -10.43 -17.90 -21.17
N GLY A 148 -9.37 -17.12 -20.93
CA GLY A 148 -9.36 -16.05 -19.94
C GLY A 148 -10.24 -14.85 -20.30
N LYS A 149 -10.43 -13.94 -19.32
CA LYS A 149 -11.16 -12.68 -19.48
C LYS A 149 -10.53 -11.81 -20.58
N ALA A 150 -11.33 -11.07 -21.34
CA ALA A 150 -10.82 -10.20 -22.41
C ALA A 150 -10.08 -8.96 -21.91
N ASP A 151 -10.45 -8.43 -20.74
CA ASP A 151 -9.79 -7.31 -20.07
C ASP A 151 -9.98 -7.49 -18.55
N PHE A 152 -8.94 -7.19 -17.78
CA PHE A 152 -8.99 -7.23 -16.32
C PHE A 152 -8.49 -5.94 -15.66
N HIS A 153 -8.03 -4.95 -16.43
CA HIS A 153 -7.37 -3.75 -15.91
C HIS A 153 -8.28 -2.88 -15.03
N SER A 154 -9.55 -2.69 -15.42
CA SER A 154 -10.51 -1.87 -14.68
C SER A 154 -10.78 -2.32 -13.24
N GLN A 155 -10.43 -3.56 -12.89
CA GLN A 155 -10.64 -4.12 -11.56
C GLN A 155 -9.49 -3.81 -10.59
N LEU A 156 -8.35 -3.32 -11.09
CA LEU A 156 -7.08 -3.37 -10.36
C LEU A 156 -6.49 -2.02 -9.95
N ARG A 157 -6.97 -0.94 -10.57
CA ARG A 157 -6.46 0.41 -10.29
C ARG A 157 -6.79 0.85 -8.88
N THR A 158 -5.78 1.28 -8.16
CA THR A 158 -5.87 1.77 -6.80
C THR A 158 -6.00 3.29 -6.83
N ASP A 159 -7.02 3.81 -6.16
CA ASP A 159 -7.22 5.25 -6.04
C ASP A 159 -6.24 5.84 -5.00
N THR A 160 -5.32 6.69 -5.46
CA THR A 160 -4.33 7.39 -4.64
C THR A 160 -4.77 8.79 -4.22
N ALA A 161 -5.93 9.29 -4.65
CA ALA A 161 -6.40 10.64 -4.32
C ALA A 161 -6.45 10.88 -2.80
N GLY A 162 -6.95 9.91 -2.04
CA GLY A 162 -6.99 9.99 -0.57
C GLY A 162 -5.61 10.07 0.10
N LEU A 163 -4.55 9.58 -0.55
CA LEU A 163 -3.17 9.72 -0.05
C LEU A 163 -2.66 11.15 -0.28
N HIS A 164 -2.93 11.73 -1.46
CA HIS A 164 -2.57 13.12 -1.75
C HIS A 164 -3.30 14.11 -0.84
N ASP A 165 -4.61 13.91 -0.63
CA ASP A 165 -5.41 14.69 0.30
C ASP A 165 -4.85 14.56 1.74
N GLY A 166 -4.49 13.35 2.14
CA GLY A 166 -3.86 13.07 3.44
C GLY A 166 -2.51 13.78 3.62
N ARG A 167 -1.66 13.78 2.59
CA ARG A 167 -0.39 14.51 2.60
C ARG A 167 -0.59 16.02 2.74
N ASP A 168 -1.56 16.59 2.03
CA ASP A 168 -1.90 18.01 2.14
C ASP A 168 -2.47 18.35 3.53
N ALA A 169 -3.28 17.47 4.09
CA ALA A 169 -3.79 17.58 5.45
C ALA A 169 -2.65 17.58 6.48
N LEU A 170 -1.64 16.71 6.33
CA LEU A 170 -0.46 16.70 7.20
C LEU A 170 0.35 18.00 7.10
N ARG A 171 0.53 18.55 5.90
CA ARG A 171 1.22 19.85 5.74
C ARG A 171 0.51 20.97 6.51
N ARG A 172 -0.81 21.06 6.37
CA ARG A 172 -1.62 22.04 7.10
C ARG A 172 -1.61 21.78 8.62
N SER A 173 -1.67 20.52 9.03
CA SER A 173 -1.56 20.12 10.44
C SER A 173 -0.26 20.62 11.07
N VAL A 174 0.86 20.52 10.35
CA VAL A 174 2.17 21.02 10.79
C VAL A 174 2.17 22.54 10.99
N GLU A 175 1.57 23.29 10.08
CA GLU A 175 1.46 24.75 10.19
C GLU A 175 0.67 25.13 11.46
N ILE A 176 -0.51 24.53 11.65
CA ILE A 176 -1.37 24.76 12.82
C ILE A 176 -0.66 24.34 14.11
N LEU A 177 0.08 23.21 14.10
CA LEU A 177 0.81 22.71 15.26
C LEU A 177 1.90 23.69 15.71
N ARG A 178 2.63 24.30 14.76
CA ARG A 178 3.65 25.32 15.06
C ARG A 178 3.05 26.59 15.66
N GLU A 179 1.85 26.97 15.26
CA GLU A 179 1.11 28.08 15.87
C GLU A 179 0.59 27.73 17.27
N ALA A 180 0.15 26.48 17.45
CA ALA A 180 -0.49 26.02 18.68
C ALA A 180 0.47 25.85 19.87
N MET A 181 1.76 25.55 19.64
CA MET A 181 2.70 25.31 20.75
C MET A 181 4.14 25.78 20.48
N SER A 182 4.73 26.42 21.49
CA SER A 182 6.11 26.95 21.43
C SER A 182 7.22 25.90 21.23
N ASN A 183 6.93 24.62 21.47
CA ASN A 183 7.85 23.48 21.34
C ASN A 183 7.39 22.45 20.27
N ALA A 184 6.68 22.91 19.24
CA ALA A 184 6.10 22.08 18.17
C ALA A 184 7.12 21.39 17.25
N GLU A 185 8.38 21.84 17.21
CA GLU A 185 9.28 21.53 16.10
C GLU A 185 9.59 20.02 15.95
N GLY A 186 9.74 19.29 17.06
CA GLY A 186 9.95 17.84 17.02
C GLY A 186 8.75 17.09 16.40
N PRO A 187 7.54 17.25 16.96
CA PRO A 187 6.30 16.76 16.37
C PRO A 187 6.07 17.18 14.91
N ALA A 188 6.27 18.46 14.59
CA ALA A 188 6.11 19.01 13.25
C ALA A 188 7.05 18.32 12.25
N ALA A 189 8.34 18.23 12.58
CA ALA A 189 9.32 17.55 11.73
C ALA A 189 9.02 16.06 11.53
N PHE A 190 8.40 15.39 12.52
CA PHE A 190 7.91 14.02 12.34
C PHE A 190 6.78 13.94 11.31
N LEU A 191 5.75 14.78 11.44
CA LEU A 191 4.62 14.82 10.51
C LEU A 191 5.05 15.22 9.08
N GLU A 192 6.02 16.12 8.93
CA GLU A 192 6.60 16.48 7.62
C GLU A 192 7.34 15.30 6.97
N ARG A 193 8.12 14.52 7.74
CA ARG A 193 8.72 13.29 7.23
C ARG A 193 7.66 12.28 6.82
N PHE A 194 6.58 12.19 7.60
CA PHE A 194 5.47 11.30 7.29
C PHE A 194 4.74 11.71 6.00
N GLY A 195 4.47 13.01 5.81
CA GLY A 195 3.86 13.53 4.60
C GLY A 195 4.71 13.29 3.34
N ARG A 196 6.05 13.36 3.45
CA ARG A 196 6.95 12.95 2.36
C ARG A 196 6.83 11.46 2.05
N TRP A 197 6.87 10.63 3.09
CA TRP A 197 6.71 9.19 2.95
C TRP A 197 5.37 8.78 2.30
N ILE A 198 4.27 9.49 2.59
CA ILE A 198 2.98 9.25 1.91
C ILE A 198 3.11 9.48 0.40
N GLY A 199 3.92 10.46 -0.03
CA GLY A 199 4.25 10.65 -1.44
C GLY A 199 4.95 9.45 -2.04
N ASP A 200 6.04 8.99 -1.42
CA ASP A 200 6.81 7.81 -1.86
C ASP A 200 5.93 6.55 -1.91
N TYR A 201 5.02 6.40 -0.93
CA TYR A 201 4.07 5.29 -0.88
C TYR A 201 3.02 5.35 -2.00
N ALA A 202 2.50 6.54 -2.32
CA ALA A 202 1.59 6.73 -3.45
C ALA A 202 2.28 6.41 -4.78
N GLU A 203 3.52 6.90 -4.98
CA GLU A 203 4.33 6.62 -6.18
C GLU A 203 4.60 5.12 -6.34
N ALA A 204 4.88 4.40 -5.25
CA ALA A 204 5.04 2.95 -5.30
C ALA A 204 3.75 2.23 -5.74
N ILE A 205 2.58 2.68 -5.27
CA ILE A 205 1.29 2.12 -5.70
C ILE A 205 1.03 2.41 -7.17
N GLU A 206 1.29 3.63 -7.62
CA GLU A 206 1.12 4.03 -9.02
C GLU A 206 2.04 3.23 -9.94
N HIS A 207 3.29 3.00 -9.54
CA HIS A 207 4.21 2.16 -10.30
C HIS A 207 3.73 0.71 -10.43
N LEU A 208 3.10 0.16 -9.37
CA LEU A 208 2.49 -1.18 -9.43
C LEU A 208 1.28 -1.20 -10.37
N ASP A 209 0.44 -0.17 -10.33
CA ASP A 209 -0.71 -0.03 -11.22
C ASP A 209 -0.28 0.13 -12.69
N ASP A 210 0.80 0.88 -12.96
CA ASP A 210 1.42 1.00 -14.29
C ASP A 210 1.93 -0.35 -14.80
N SER A 211 2.63 -1.11 -13.93
CA SER A 211 3.10 -2.47 -14.26
C SER A 211 1.94 -3.43 -14.59
N VAL A 212 0.83 -3.31 -13.87
CA VAL A 212 -0.39 -4.08 -14.14
C VAL A 212 -1.06 -3.64 -15.45
N SER A 213 -1.00 -2.35 -15.78
CA SER A 213 -1.52 -1.80 -17.04
C SER A 213 -0.75 -2.36 -18.23
N GLU A 214 0.58 -2.31 -18.19
CA GLU A 214 1.45 -2.89 -19.21
C GLU A 214 1.21 -4.40 -19.34
N TRP A 215 1.10 -5.12 -18.21
CA TRP A 215 0.77 -6.54 -18.24
C TRP A 215 -0.59 -6.80 -18.91
N ASN A 216 -1.64 -6.02 -18.63
CA ASN A 216 -2.94 -6.19 -19.26
C ASN A 216 -2.87 -5.97 -20.78
N GLU A 217 -2.20 -4.91 -21.24
CA GLU A 217 -2.04 -4.63 -22.67
C GLU A 217 -1.34 -5.80 -23.39
N ARG A 218 -0.26 -6.30 -22.82
CA ARG A 218 0.47 -7.46 -23.34
C ARG A 218 -0.35 -8.73 -23.31
N TYR A 219 -1.07 -8.98 -22.21
CA TYR A 219 -1.97 -10.12 -22.08
C TYR A 219 -3.03 -10.13 -23.20
N VAL A 220 -3.68 -9.00 -23.47
CA VAL A 220 -4.67 -8.88 -24.55
C VAL A 220 -4.04 -9.15 -25.90
N GLN A 221 -2.87 -8.58 -26.17
CA GLN A 221 -2.13 -8.78 -27.42
C GLN A 221 -1.78 -10.26 -27.64
N ILE A 222 -1.17 -10.91 -26.63
CA ILE A 222 -0.71 -12.30 -26.71
C ILE A 222 -1.90 -13.24 -26.84
N ARG A 223 -2.98 -13.00 -26.08
CA ARG A 223 -4.22 -13.78 -26.18
C ARG A 223 -4.75 -13.75 -27.63
N ASN A 224 -4.80 -12.57 -28.25
CA ASN A 224 -5.27 -12.43 -29.62
C ASN A 224 -4.37 -13.17 -30.64
N GLN A 225 -3.05 -13.19 -30.44
CA GLN A 225 -2.12 -13.92 -31.30
C GLN A 225 -2.33 -15.44 -31.25
N THR A 226 -2.88 -15.97 -30.14
CA THR A 226 -3.07 -17.41 -29.95
C THR A 226 -4.39 -17.98 -30.48
N ASN A 227 -5.35 -17.14 -30.90
CA ASN A 227 -6.69 -17.60 -31.28
C ASN A 227 -6.67 -18.68 -32.38
N ASP A 228 -5.94 -18.44 -33.47
CA ASP A 228 -5.91 -19.35 -34.62
C ASP A 228 -5.31 -20.73 -34.26
N VAL A 229 -4.25 -20.76 -33.44
CA VAL A 229 -3.61 -22.01 -33.02
C VAL A 229 -4.46 -22.77 -32.00
N VAL A 230 -5.24 -22.05 -31.17
CA VAL A 230 -6.19 -22.64 -30.23
C VAL A 230 -7.34 -23.31 -30.97
N GLU A 231 -7.92 -22.68 -31.99
CA GLU A 231 -8.96 -23.28 -32.81
C GLU A 231 -8.49 -24.58 -33.48
N GLN A 232 -7.27 -24.56 -34.04
CA GLN A 232 -6.64 -25.74 -34.64
C GLN A 232 -6.42 -26.85 -33.61
N TYR A 233 -5.94 -26.51 -32.40
CA TYR A 233 -5.70 -27.48 -31.34
C TYR A 233 -7.00 -28.11 -30.80
N ILE A 234 -8.04 -27.31 -30.58
CA ILE A 234 -9.37 -27.82 -30.22
C ILE A 234 -9.90 -28.75 -31.32
N GLY A 235 -9.76 -28.35 -32.59
CA GLY A 235 -10.12 -29.17 -33.74
C GLY A 235 -9.34 -30.49 -33.81
N LYS A 236 -8.05 -30.48 -33.49
CA LYS A 236 -7.22 -31.69 -33.37
C LYS A 236 -7.73 -32.61 -32.26
N GLN A 237 -8.05 -32.07 -31.08
CA GLN A 237 -8.57 -32.88 -29.96
C GLN A 237 -9.94 -33.49 -30.29
N ALA A 238 -10.83 -32.72 -30.94
CA ALA A 238 -12.13 -33.23 -31.40
C ALA A 238 -11.99 -34.33 -32.47
N ALA A 239 -11.04 -34.19 -33.41
CA ALA A 239 -10.76 -35.19 -34.43
C ALA A 239 -10.16 -36.47 -33.82
N ALA A 240 -9.28 -36.34 -32.84
CA ALA A 240 -8.70 -37.47 -32.11
C ALA A 240 -9.78 -38.31 -31.41
N MET A 241 -10.83 -37.67 -30.86
CA MET A 241 -11.99 -38.38 -30.30
C MET A 241 -12.78 -39.20 -31.34
N GLN A 242 -12.64 -38.87 -32.62
CA GLN A 242 -13.24 -39.59 -33.75
C GLN A 242 -12.26 -40.60 -34.39
N GLY A 243 -11.06 -40.77 -33.83
CA GLY A 243 -10.01 -41.64 -34.37
C GLY A 243 -9.21 -41.03 -35.52
N GLU A 244 -9.38 -39.75 -35.81
CA GLU A 244 -8.61 -39.01 -36.82
C GLU A 244 -7.35 -38.39 -36.21
N SER A 245 -6.23 -38.42 -36.96
CA SER A 245 -5.01 -37.71 -36.58
C SER A 245 -4.90 -36.39 -37.34
N ARG A 246 -4.73 -35.29 -36.61
CA ARG A 246 -4.45 -33.96 -37.17
C ARG A 246 -3.20 -33.38 -36.53
N GLU A 247 -2.36 -32.75 -37.34
CA GLU A 247 -1.20 -32.03 -36.86
C GLU A 247 -1.53 -30.55 -36.69
N VAL A 248 -0.94 -29.94 -35.66
CA VAL A 248 -1.06 -28.51 -35.37
C VAL A 248 0.34 -27.98 -35.15
N ASN A 249 0.68 -26.89 -35.82
CA ASN A 249 1.99 -26.26 -35.69
C ASN A 249 2.03 -25.43 -34.39
N PRO A 250 2.88 -25.77 -33.40
CA PRO A 250 2.93 -25.09 -32.10
C PRO A 250 3.74 -23.80 -32.11
N SER A 251 4.35 -23.41 -33.24
CA SER A 251 5.28 -22.26 -33.32
C SER A 251 4.69 -20.94 -32.79
N ALA A 252 3.42 -20.65 -33.12
CA ALA A 252 2.72 -19.46 -32.62
C ALA A 252 2.51 -19.51 -31.10
N ALA A 253 2.13 -20.69 -30.56
CA ALA A 253 1.98 -20.89 -29.12
C ALA A 253 3.32 -20.76 -28.38
N TRP A 254 4.42 -21.27 -28.95
CA TRP A 254 5.77 -21.07 -28.40
C TRP A 254 6.22 -19.61 -28.43
N ALA A 255 5.92 -18.87 -29.50
CA ALA A 255 6.21 -17.45 -29.58
C ALA A 255 5.44 -16.67 -28.49
N ALA A 256 4.14 -16.93 -28.37
CA ALA A 256 3.28 -16.34 -27.34
C ALA A 256 3.76 -16.69 -25.93
N TYR A 257 4.14 -17.94 -25.66
CA TYR A 257 4.67 -18.35 -24.36
C TYR A 257 5.97 -17.63 -24.01
N ARG A 258 6.92 -17.53 -24.94
CA ARG A 258 8.18 -16.80 -24.72
C ARG A 258 7.96 -15.30 -24.51
N GLU A 259 7.06 -14.69 -25.27
CA GLU A 259 6.70 -13.30 -25.07
C GLU A 259 6.06 -13.11 -23.68
N TYR A 260 5.10 -13.96 -23.32
CA TYR A 260 4.36 -13.81 -22.08
C TYR A 260 5.20 -14.04 -20.83
N THR A 261 6.11 -15.01 -20.89
CA THR A 261 7.08 -15.27 -19.81
C THR A 261 8.13 -14.18 -19.66
N SER A 262 8.31 -13.33 -20.69
CA SER A 262 9.26 -12.22 -20.67
C SER A 262 8.68 -10.92 -20.08
N ILE A 263 7.38 -10.87 -19.77
CA ILE A 263 6.75 -9.69 -19.18
C ILE A 263 7.41 -9.38 -17.83
N PRO A 264 8.01 -8.19 -17.66
CA PRO A 264 8.56 -7.79 -16.38
C PRO A 264 7.42 -7.56 -15.37
N MET A 265 7.67 -7.95 -14.13
CA MET A 265 6.81 -7.64 -13.00
C MET A 265 7.73 -7.31 -11.84
N ASP A 266 8.29 -6.10 -11.88
CA ASP A 266 9.36 -5.71 -10.98
C ASP A 266 8.90 -5.66 -9.52
N PRO A 267 9.79 -5.99 -8.57
CA PRO A 267 9.47 -5.87 -7.16
C PRO A 267 9.25 -4.40 -6.82
N VAL A 268 8.05 -4.11 -6.36
CA VAL A 268 7.69 -2.79 -5.82
C VAL A 268 7.90 -2.83 -4.32
N ASP A 269 8.84 -2.01 -3.84
CA ASP A 269 9.07 -1.80 -2.41
C ASP A 269 8.92 -0.32 -2.07
N CYS A 270 8.44 -0.04 -0.87
CA CYS A 270 8.33 1.32 -0.35
C CYS A 270 9.33 1.49 0.78
N ALA A 271 10.02 2.62 0.80
CA ALA A 271 10.93 2.95 1.89
C ALA A 271 10.24 2.84 3.26
N GLY A 272 11.01 2.54 4.31
CA GLY A 272 10.48 2.44 5.66
C GLY A 272 9.84 3.73 6.13
N PHE A 273 8.63 3.65 6.68
CA PHE A 273 7.91 4.81 7.23
C PHE A 273 8.59 5.35 8.49
N PRO A 274 8.43 6.66 8.79
CA PRO A 274 8.94 7.24 10.02
C PRO A 274 8.34 6.57 11.26
N ARG A 275 9.20 6.17 12.20
CA ARG A 275 8.79 5.58 13.49
C ARG A 275 9.15 6.52 14.63
N LEU A 276 8.26 6.63 15.62
CA LEU A 276 8.62 7.16 16.93
C LEU A 276 9.61 6.16 17.53
N SER A 277 10.80 6.64 17.88
CA SER A 277 11.78 5.86 18.62
C SER A 277 11.10 5.18 19.81
N ALA A 278 11.47 3.92 20.06
CA ALA A 278 11.14 3.27 21.33
C ALA A 278 11.65 4.21 22.44
N GLY A 279 10.72 4.81 23.17
CA GLY A 279 11.03 5.64 24.33
C GLY A 279 11.50 4.75 25.46
#